data_AF-A0A1G7MR41-F1
#
_entry.id   AF-A0A1G7MR41-F1
#
_cell.length_a   1.000
_cell.length_b   1.000
_cell.length_c   1.000
_cell.angle_alpha   90.00
_cell.angle_beta   90.00
_cell.angle_gamma   90.00
#
_symmetry.space_group_name_H-M   'P 1'
#
loop_
_entity.id
_entity.type
_entity.pdbx_description
1 polymer ?
#
loop_
_entity_poly.entity_id
_entity_poly.type
_entity_poly.pdbx_seq_one_letter_code
_entity_poly.pdbx_strand_id
1 'polypeptide(L)' 'MKNLAADPAYAKAKAALKQQMEQELRAQQDPRILGNGAIFDTYPFAEPASRNFYERFKRGEKMKAGWVNPGDFE' A
#
# COMPACT_ATOMS: atom_id res chain seq x y z
N MET A 1 13.54 -21.28 10.60
CA MET A 1 13.13 -20.93 9.21
C MET A 1 14.32 -21.16 8.29
N LYS A 2 14.16 -21.82 7.14
CA LYS A 2 15.23 -22.05 6.16
C LYS A 2 14.80 -21.49 4.80
N ASN A 3 15.50 -20.48 4.30
CA ASN A 3 15.26 -19.90 2.97
C ASN A 3 15.94 -20.77 1.89
N LEU A 4 15.18 -21.20 0.89
CA LEU A 4 15.66 -22.06 -0.21
C LEU A 4 16.00 -21.29 -1.50
N ALA A 5 15.78 -19.96 -1.52
CA ALA A 5 15.89 -19.17 -2.75
C ALA A 5 17.32 -19.10 -3.33
N ALA A 6 18.35 -19.36 -2.52
CA ALA A 6 19.75 -19.40 -2.94
C ALA A 6 20.29 -20.83 -3.09
N ASP A 7 19.49 -21.85 -2.75
CA ASP A 7 19.90 -23.25 -2.85
C ASP A 7 19.83 -23.71 -4.32
N PRO A 8 20.95 -24.12 -4.94
CA PRO A 8 20.98 -24.54 -6.33
C PRO A 8 20.03 -25.70 -6.64
N ALA A 9 19.75 -26.58 -5.67
CA ALA A 9 18.83 -27.70 -5.85
C ALA A 9 17.40 -27.22 -6.20
N TYR A 10 17.05 -25.99 -5.85
CA TYR A 10 15.74 -25.39 -6.08
C TYR A 10 15.74 -24.34 -7.20
N ALA A 11 16.84 -24.17 -7.94
CA ALA A 11 16.94 -23.13 -8.98
C ALA A 11 15.85 -23.25 -10.06
N LYS A 12 15.52 -24.48 -10.49
CA LYS A 12 14.45 -24.73 -11.48
C LYS A 12 13.07 -24.34 -10.95
N ALA A 13 12.77 -24.72 -9.69
CA ALA A 13 11.50 -24.37 -9.05
C ALA A 13 11.37 -22.86 -8.87
N LYS A 14 12.45 -22.19 -8.45
CA LYS A 14 12.51 -20.72 -8.33
C LYS A 14 12.23 -20.03 -9.66
N ALA A 15 12.82 -20.51 -10.75
CA ALA A 15 12.59 -19.95 -12.09
C ALA A 15 11.12 -20.10 -12.52
N ALA A 16 10.53 -21.28 -12.33
CA ALA A 16 9.13 -21.54 -12.65
C ALA A 16 8.16 -20.66 -11.84
N LEU A 17 8.39 -20.54 -10.53
CA LEU A 17 7.59 -19.69 -9.65
C LEU A 17 7.73 -18.21 -10.00
N LYS A 18 8.94 -17.75 -10.36
CA LYS A 18 9.16 -16.38 -10.84
C LYS A 18 8.36 -16.11 -12.10
N GLN A 19 8.39 -17.02 -13.08
CA GLN A 19 7.62 -16.88 -14.32
C GLN A 19 6.11 -16.82 -14.04
N GLN A 20 5.59 -17.71 -13.20
CA GLN A 20 4.18 -17.72 -12.82
C GLN A 20 3.77 -16.40 -12.14
N MET A 21 4.51 -15.99 -11.10
CA MET A 21 4.26 -14.73 -10.39
C MET A 21 4.24 -13.54 -11.36
N GLU A 22 5.20 -13.49 -12.26
CA GLU A 22 5.29 -12.43 -13.25
C GLU A 22 4.15 -12.44 -14.29
N GLN A 23 3.62 -13.61 -14.64
CA GLN A 23 2.47 -13.74 -15.53
C GLN A 23 1.19 -13.26 -14.83
N GLU A 24 0.97 -13.70 -13.59
CA GLU A 24 -0.20 -13.34 -12.79
C GLU A 24 -0.22 -11.83 -12.48
N LEU A 25 0.91 -11.24 -12.07
CA LEU A 25 1.01 -9.81 -11.82
C LEU A 25 0.69 -8.97 -13.06
N ARG A 26 1.12 -9.42 -14.25
CA ARG A 26 0.74 -8.74 -15.51
C ARG A 26 -0.74 -8.88 -15.81
N ALA A 27 -1.33 -10.05 -15.59
CA ALA A 27 -2.77 -10.28 -15.78
C ALA A 27 -3.62 -9.43 -14.82
N GLN A 28 -3.15 -9.21 -13.60
CA GLN A 28 -3.76 -8.32 -12.61
C GLN A 28 -3.51 -6.83 -12.87
N GLN A 29 -2.75 -6.49 -13.92
CA GLN A 29 -2.35 -5.13 -14.24
C GLN A 29 -1.60 -4.44 -13.09
N ASP A 30 -0.77 -5.19 -12.35
CA ASP A 30 0.01 -4.63 -11.24
C ASP A 30 0.96 -3.51 -11.75
N PRO A 31 0.87 -2.27 -11.23
CA PRO A 31 1.67 -1.16 -11.75
C PRO A 31 3.18 -1.38 -11.58
N ARG A 32 3.62 -2.16 -10.60
CA ARG A 32 5.06 -2.39 -10.33
C ARG A 32 5.70 -3.21 -11.43
N ILE A 33 5.07 -4.30 -11.87
CA ILE A 33 5.61 -5.13 -12.95
C ILE A 33 5.52 -4.44 -14.32
N LEU A 34 4.63 -3.46 -14.46
CA LEU A 34 4.44 -2.66 -15.66
C LEU A 34 5.38 -1.44 -15.73
N GLY A 35 6.28 -1.24 -14.76
CA GLY A 35 7.20 -0.09 -14.73
C GLY A 35 6.59 1.22 -14.23
N ASN A 36 5.33 1.17 -13.78
CA ASN A 36 4.56 2.32 -13.31
C ASN A 36 4.51 2.36 -11.77
N GLY A 37 5.56 1.88 -11.08
CA GLY A 37 5.62 1.83 -9.62
C GLY A 37 5.57 3.21 -8.93
N ALA A 38 5.98 4.27 -9.61
CA ALA A 38 5.95 5.64 -9.07
C ALA A 38 4.52 6.12 -8.73
N ILE A 39 3.47 5.48 -9.26
CA ILE A 39 2.08 5.84 -8.93
C ILE A 39 1.78 5.69 -7.44
N PHE A 40 2.41 4.74 -6.75
CA PHE A 40 2.18 4.50 -5.32
C PHE A 40 2.65 5.69 -4.46
N ASP A 41 3.65 6.43 -4.90
CA ASP A 41 4.15 7.63 -4.21
C ASP A 41 3.22 8.84 -4.39
N THR A 42 2.29 8.77 -5.35
CA THR A 42 1.31 9.84 -5.61
C THR A 42 0.06 9.71 -4.76
N TYR A 43 -0.17 8.54 -4.16
CA TYR A 43 -1.37 8.32 -3.36
C TYR A 43 -1.31 9.17 -2.09
N PRO A 44 -2.34 10.01 -1.84
CA PRO A 44 -2.35 10.83 -0.66
C PRO A 44 -2.35 9.96 0.60
N PHE A 45 -1.43 10.25 1.52
CA PHE A 45 -1.31 9.55 2.80
C PHE A 45 -2.62 9.53 3.61
N ALA A 46 -3.42 10.59 3.48
CA ALA A 46 -4.73 10.69 4.09
C ALA A 46 -5.70 11.39 3.13
N GLU A 47 -6.96 10.96 3.20
CA GLU A 47 -8.08 11.62 2.54
C GLU A 47 -8.06 13.13 2.83
N PRO A 48 -8.29 14.00 1.82
CA PRO A 48 -8.25 15.45 2.02
C PRO A 48 -9.15 15.94 3.16
N ALA A 49 -10.29 15.26 3.38
CA ALA A 49 -11.25 15.59 4.43
C ALA A 49 -10.67 15.39 5.85
N SER A 50 -9.75 14.45 6.04
CA SER A 50 -9.19 14.08 7.34
C SER A 50 -7.71 14.48 7.51
N ARG A 51 -7.05 14.90 6.43
CA ARG A 51 -5.66 15.34 6.48
C ARG A 51 -5.47 16.52 7.43
N ASN A 52 -4.39 16.47 8.22
CA ASN A 52 -4.06 17.47 9.25
C ASN A 52 -5.17 17.67 10.29
N PHE A 53 -5.89 16.59 10.65
CA PHE A 53 -7.06 16.63 11.53
C PHE A 53 -6.81 17.42 12.82
N TYR A 54 -5.74 17.08 13.56
CA TYR A 54 -5.44 17.71 14.85
C TYR A 54 -5.27 19.23 14.72
N GLU A 55 -4.38 19.69 13.84
CA GLU A 55 -4.12 21.13 13.63
C GLU A 55 -5.35 21.90 13.11
N ARG A 56 -6.16 21.27 12.26
CA ARG A 56 -7.40 21.87 11.74
C ARG A 56 -8.47 21.98 12.82
N PHE A 57 -8.64 20.91 13.60
CA PHE A 57 -9.56 20.87 14.73
C PHE A 57 -9.18 21.91 15.80
N LYS A 58 -7.89 21.98 16.19
CA LYS A 58 -7.41 22.99 17.16
C LYS A 58 -7.58 24.44 16.69
N ARG A 59 -7.61 24.68 15.38
CA ARG A 59 -7.92 26.00 14.80
C ARG A 59 -9.42 26.31 14.71
N GLY A 60 -10.28 25.40 15.19
CA GLY A 60 -11.73 25.58 15.23
C GLY A 60 -12.46 25.14 13.96
N GLU A 61 -11.79 24.42 13.06
CA GLU A 61 -12.46 23.85 11.89
C GLU A 61 -13.42 22.73 12.32
N LYS A 62 -14.65 22.75 11.80
CA LYS A 62 -15.65 21.71 12.08
C LYS A 62 -15.34 20.44 11.28
N MET A 63 -14.47 19.61 11.84
CA MET A 63 -14.08 18.34 11.24
C MET A 63 -15.20 17.30 11.37
N LYS A 64 -15.51 16.60 10.27
CA LYS A 64 -16.43 15.45 10.28
C LYS A 64 -15.64 14.16 10.19
N ALA A 65 -15.26 13.63 11.35
CA ALA A 65 -14.66 12.31 11.43
C ALA A 65 -15.77 11.26 11.65
N GLY A 66 -15.97 10.39 10.66
CA GLY A 66 -17.05 9.38 10.68
C GLY A 66 -16.81 8.19 11.61
N TRP A 67 -15.72 8.22 12.39
CA TRP A 67 -15.25 7.13 13.25
C TRP A 67 -15.23 7.49 14.74
N VAL A 68 -15.80 8.65 15.10
CA VAL A 68 -15.73 9.28 16.43
C VAL A 68 -16.98 10.13 16.63
N ASN A 69 -17.45 10.22 17.87
CA ASN A 69 -18.51 11.13 18.24
C ASN A 69 -17.92 12.53 18.52
N PRO A 70 -18.71 13.61 18.36
CA PRO A 70 -18.24 14.98 18.63
C PRO A 70 -17.69 15.21 20.05
N GLY A 71 -18.05 14.37 21.02
CA GLY A 71 -17.58 14.46 22.41
C GLY A 71 -16.35 13.60 22.75
N ASP A 72 -15.79 12.86 21.79
CA ASP A 72 -14.60 12.02 22.02
C ASP A 72 -13.29 12.84 22.03
N PHE A 73 -13.39 14.17 21.84
CA PHE A 73 -12.27 15.11 21.77
C PHE A 73 -12.41 16.19 22.86
N GLU A 74 -11.33 16.46 23.60
CA GLU A 74 -11.19 17.58 24.56
C GLU A 74 -10.25 18.69 24.02
#